data_AF-A0A7Y8JCF7-F1
#
_entry.id   AF-A0A7Y8JCF7-F1
#
_cell.length_a   1.000
_cell.length_b   1.000
_cell.length_c   1.000
_cell.angle_alpha   90.00
_cell.angle_beta   90.00
_cell.angle_gamma   90.00
#
_symmetry.space_group_name_H-M   'P 1'
#
loop_
_entity.id
_entity.type
_entity.pdbx_description
1 polymer ?
#
loop_
_entity_poly.entity_id
_entity_poly.type
_entity_poly.pdbx_seq_one_letter_code
_entity_poly.pdbx_strand_id
1 'polypeptide(L)' 'LDDATLVPEITGHRLMVSVRLMRTDGEGRLRPVAEDHSFELTLCA' A
#
# COMPACT_ATOMS: atom_id res chain seq x y z
N LEU A 1 1.33 -14.62 -11.09
CA LEU A 1 0.86 -13.59 -10.14
C LEU A 1 1.84 -13.67 -9.00
N ASP A 2 2.79 -12.73 -8.96
CA ASP A 2 3.79 -12.72 -7.91
C ASP A 2 3.05 -12.41 -6.60
N ASP A 3 2.97 -13.38 -5.69
CA ASP A 3 2.44 -13.23 -4.33
C ASP A 3 3.40 -12.42 -3.45
N ALA A 4 3.76 -11.25 -3.97
CA ALA A 4 4.35 -10.18 -3.23
C ALA A 4 3.45 -9.84 -2.05
N THR A 5 3.91 -10.06 -0.82
CA THR A 5 3.22 -9.50 0.33
C THR A 5 3.35 -7.98 0.29
N LEU A 6 2.35 -7.32 -0.30
CA LEU A 6 2.24 -5.87 -0.35
C LEU A 6 1.70 -5.36 0.98
N VAL A 7 2.33 -4.30 1.48
CA VAL A 7 1.95 -3.64 2.73
C VAL A 7 1.34 -2.27 2.38
N PRO A 8 0.09 -2.00 2.75
CA PRO A 8 -0.50 -0.69 2.53
C PRO A 8 -0.02 0.31 3.60
N GLU A 9 0.61 1.40 3.17
CA GLU A 9 0.85 2.58 4.00
C GLU A 9 -0.29 3.58 3.77
N ILE A 10 -0.98 3.99 4.84
CA ILE A 10 -2.18 4.83 4.77
C ILE A 10 -1.89 6.15 5.48
N THR A 11 -2.13 7.27 4.80
CA THR A 11 -2.08 8.62 5.38
C THR A 11 -3.40 9.34 5.16
N GLY A 12 -3.75 10.25 6.07
CA GLY A 12 -5.02 10.96 6.04
C GLY A 12 -4.87 12.45 6.33
N HIS A 13 -5.64 13.27 5.62
CA HIS A 13 -5.78 14.70 5.88
C HIS A 13 -7.24 15.12 5.70
N ARG A 14 -7.93 15.36 6.83
CA ARG A 14 -9.38 15.64 6.88
C ARG A 14 -10.17 14.49 6.25
N LEU A 15 -10.82 14.72 5.11
CA LEU A 15 -11.60 13.72 4.35
C LEU A 15 -10.79 13.02 3.25
N MET A 16 -9.52 13.40 3.06
CA MET A 16 -8.65 12.78 2.07
C MET A 16 -7.86 11.63 2.70
N VAL A 17 -7.76 10.53 1.96
CA VAL A 17 -6.91 9.39 2.28
C VAL A 17 -5.98 9.12 1.11
N SER A 18 -4.72 8.86 1.39
CA SER A 18 -3.74 8.38 0.41
C SER A 18 -3.25 7.01 0.85
N VAL A 19 -3.32 6.04 -0.06
CA VAL A 19 -2.78 4.69 0.14
C VAL A 19 -1.58 4.52 -0.78
N ARG A 20 -0.45 4.10 -0.21
CA ARG A 20 0.76 3.75 -0.95
C ARG A 20 1.08 2.28 -0.70
N LEU A 21 1.19 1.50 -1.76
CA LEU A 21 1.60 0.10 -1.63
C LEU A 21 3.12 0.02 -1.49
N MET A 22 3.55 -0.74 -0.49
CA MET A 22 4.94 -0.93 -0.12
C MET A 22 5.30 -2.41 -0.21
N ARG A 23 6.58 -2.71 -0.42
CA ARG A 23 7.12 -4.07 -0.38
C ARG A 23 8.41 -4.08 0.42
N THR A 24 8.62 -5.14 1.19
CA THR A 24 9.88 -5.37 1.87
C THR A 24 10.99 -5.71 0.86
N ASP A 25 12.11 -5.02 0.92
CA ASP A 25 13.32 -5.38 0.17
C ASP A 25 14.12 -6.47 0.91
N GLY A 26 15.21 -6.95 0.29
CA GLY A 26 16.06 -7.99 0.85
C GLY A 26 16.77 -7.60 2.16
N GLU A 27 16.73 -6.32 2.56
CA GLU A 27 17.28 -5.82 3.82
C GLU A 27 16.19 -5.60 4.89
N GLY A 28 14.95 -6.01 4.62
CA GLY A 28 13.83 -5.83 5.55
C GLY A 28 13.22 -4.43 5.51
N ARG A 29 13.63 -3.54 4.59
CA ARG A 29 13.11 -2.17 4.50
C ARG A 29 11.90 -2.09 3.60
N LEU A 30 10.96 -1.21 3.93
CA LEU A 30 9.80 -0.95 3.07
C LEU A 30 10.18 0.00 1.93
N ARG A 31 9.88 -0.42 0.70
CA ARG A 31 10.07 0.35 -0.52
C ARG A 31 8.73 0.59 -1.23
N PRO A 32 8.51 1.77 -1.83
CA PRO A 32 7.31 2.01 -2.62
C PRO A 32 7.25 1.10 -3.83
N VAL A 33 6.06 0.60 -4.12
CA VAL A 33 5.77 -0.10 -5.35
C VAL A 33 5.34 0.92 -6.40
N ALA A 34 5.98 0.89 -7.57
CA ALA A 34 5.76 1.85 -8.65
C ALA A 34 4.88 1.29 -9.79
N GLU A 35 4.55 0.00 -9.74
CA GLU A 35 3.65 -0.65 -10.69
C GLU A 35 2.19 -0.54 -10.23
N ASP A 36 1.26 -0.55 -11.18
CA ASP A 36 -0.16 -0.48 -10.87
C ASP A 36 -0.65 -1.81 -10.27
N HIS A 37 -1.46 -1.71 -9.22
CA HIS A 37 -2.09 -2.85 -8.57
C HIS A 37 -3.55 -2.60 -8.26
N SER A 38 -4.38 -3.62 -8.51
CA SER A 38 -5.74 -3.66 -8.01
C SER A 38 -5.73 -3.86 -6.49
N PHE A 39 -6.54 -3.10 -5.78
CA PHE A 39 -6.78 -3.28 -4.34
C PHE A 39 -8.25 -2.98 -4.01
N GLU A 40 -8.72 -3.55 -2.90
CA GLU A 40 -10.06 -3.31 -2.38
C GLU A 40 -10.01 -2.44 -1.12
N LEU A 41 -10.98 -1.55 -0.97
CA LEU A 41 -11.11 -0.67 0.19
C LEU A 41 -12.57 -0.57 0.61
N THR A 42 -12.82 -0.80 1.90
CA THR A 42 -14.12 -0.56 2.52
C THR A 42 -14.00 0.61 3.48
N LEU A 43 -14.86 1.62 3.31
CA LEU A 43 -15.00 2.73 4.25
C LEU A 43 -16.17 2.45 5.19
N CYS A 44 -15.87 2.22 6.47
CA CYS A 44 -16.87 1.97 7.49
C CYS A 44 -17.43 3.30 8.04
N ALA A 45 -18.73 3.33 8.31
CA ALA A 45 -19.42 4.44 8.96
C ALA A 45 -19.47 4.27 10.48
#